data_AF-K2GEQ6-F1
#
_entry.id   AF-K2GEQ6-F1
#
_cell.length_a   1.000
_cell.length_b   1.000
_cell.length_c   1.000
_cell.angle_alpha   90.00
_cell.angle_beta   90.00
_cell.angle_gamma   90.00
#
_symmetry.space_group_name_H-M   'P 1'
#
loop_
_entity.id
_entity.type
_entity.pdbx_description
1 polymer ?
#
loop_
_entity_poly.entity_id
_entity_poly.type
_entity_poly.pdbx_seq_one_letter_code
_entity_poly.pdbx_strand_id
1 'polypeptide(L)'
;MESKIQPKIHSQLLSNEKKSLEQYLEEFPVSTDVNSQVFLGGSCNPTKWRFETAIPLLSKAGISYFNPQVPAWNKEFKMIEEVAKQKCDKLLFVIDAETRALYSCLEIVDLAHRRNPKDMYVVINDMPNGTEIQGQVVGGRELRDIQVLRDWPRDIFAELGIKIYPSVEEAINTIISDYR
;
A
#
# COMPACT_ATOMS: atom_id res chain seq x y z
N MET A 1 25.29 29.09 -17.52
CA MET A 1 24.62 29.50 -16.27
C MET A 1 23.14 29.23 -16.43
N GLU A 2 22.71 28.11 -15.83
CA GLU A 2 21.36 27.70 -15.42
C GLU A 2 20.13 28.21 -16.19
N SER A 3 19.56 27.36 -17.06
CA SER A 3 18.14 27.44 -17.42
C SER A 3 17.32 26.61 -16.44
N LYS A 4 16.65 27.27 -15.49
CA LYS A 4 15.69 26.66 -14.56
C LYS A 4 14.42 26.27 -15.32
N ILE A 5 14.26 24.99 -15.64
CA ILE A 5 12.99 24.41 -16.08
C ILE A 5 12.22 24.02 -14.82
N GLN A 6 11.23 24.81 -14.43
CA GLN A 6 10.22 24.42 -13.44
C GLN A 6 9.11 23.63 -14.15
N PRO A 7 8.75 22.40 -13.73
CA PRO A 7 7.70 21.64 -14.40
C PRO A 7 6.30 22.10 -13.95
N LYS A 8 5.58 22.75 -14.88
CA LYS A 8 4.13 23.00 -14.85
C LYS A 8 3.35 21.68 -15.05
N ILE A 9 3.26 20.83 -14.04
CA ILE A 9 2.38 19.63 -14.11
C ILE A 9 1.42 19.50 -12.91
N HIS A 10 1.48 20.39 -11.91
CA HIS A 10 0.72 20.19 -10.66
C HIS A 10 -0.66 20.87 -10.55
N SER A 11 -1.27 21.34 -11.64
CA SER A 11 -2.49 22.18 -11.54
C SER A 11 -3.77 21.58 -12.13
N GLN A 12 -3.83 20.29 -12.48
CA GLN A 12 -5.03 19.70 -13.13
C GLN A 12 -5.75 18.59 -12.36
N LEU A 13 -5.43 18.34 -11.09
CA LEU A 13 -6.18 17.39 -10.24
C LEU A 13 -6.99 18.07 -9.11
N LEU A 14 -7.15 19.40 -9.14
CA LEU A 14 -7.91 20.16 -8.15
C LEU A 14 -9.23 20.74 -8.71
N SER A 15 -9.91 20.00 -9.58
CA SER A 15 -11.26 20.35 -10.03
C SER A 15 -12.19 19.14 -9.98
N ASN A 16 -12.63 18.79 -8.77
CA ASN A 16 -14.05 18.72 -8.41
C ASN A 16 -14.13 18.44 -6.90
N GLU A 17 -14.70 19.40 -6.17
CA GLU A 17 -14.85 19.49 -4.70
C GLU A 17 -13.54 19.43 -3.88
N LYS A 18 -12.91 20.60 -3.68
CA LYS A 18 -11.81 20.76 -2.72
C LYS A 18 -12.35 20.58 -1.28
N LYS A 19 -12.35 19.36 -0.77
CA LYS A 19 -12.31 19.11 0.68
C LYS A 19 -11.08 19.82 1.26
N SER A 20 -11.23 20.49 2.41
CA SER A 20 -10.10 21.15 3.08
C SER A 20 -9.09 20.10 3.59
N LEU A 21 -7.84 20.49 3.81
CA LEU A 21 -6.84 19.57 4.37
C LEU A 21 -7.30 19.05 5.74
N GLU A 22 -7.98 19.87 6.52
CA GLU A 22 -8.57 19.50 7.81
C GLU A 22 -9.67 18.46 7.64
N GLN A 23 -10.60 18.66 6.70
CA GLN A 23 -11.65 17.67 6.40
C GLN A 23 -11.07 16.34 5.88
N TYR A 24 -9.98 16.40 5.10
CA TYR A 24 -9.27 15.21 4.66
C TYR A 24 -8.52 14.52 5.79
N LEU A 25 -7.92 15.26 6.73
CA LEU A 25 -7.23 14.68 7.88
C LEU A 25 -8.20 14.10 8.91
N GLU A 26 -9.41 14.65 9.02
CA GLU A 26 -10.52 14.05 9.77
C GLU A 26 -11.00 12.73 9.13
N GLU A 27 -11.13 12.70 7.80
CA GLU A 27 -11.57 11.52 7.06
C GLU A 27 -10.49 10.44 6.93
N PHE A 28 -9.22 10.85 6.84
CA PHE A 28 -8.05 10.00 6.62
C PHE A 28 -6.95 10.33 7.63
N PRO A 29 -7.12 9.95 8.91
CA PRO A 29 -6.12 10.23 9.93
C PRO A 29 -4.79 9.55 9.56
N VAL A 30 -3.75 10.38 9.39
CA VAL A 30 -2.38 9.90 9.22
C VAL A 30 -1.90 9.38 10.57
N SER A 31 -1.55 8.10 10.64
CA SER A 31 -0.95 7.54 11.85
C SER A 31 0.53 7.91 11.88
N THR A 32 0.97 8.55 12.95
CA THR A 32 2.40 8.82 13.21
C THR A 32 2.97 7.92 14.29
N ASP A 33 2.16 7.02 14.88
CA ASP A 33 2.63 6.10 15.91
C ASP A 33 3.33 4.90 15.27
N VAL A 34 4.66 4.98 15.23
CA VAL A 34 5.52 3.93 14.70
C VAL A 34 5.49 2.64 15.54
N ASN A 35 4.86 2.62 16.72
CA ASN A 35 4.69 1.42 17.54
C ASN A 35 3.30 0.79 17.38
N SER A 36 2.60 1.11 16.29
CA SER A 36 1.36 0.45 15.92
C SER A 36 1.58 -1.05 15.71
N GLN A 37 0.54 -1.85 15.95
CA GLN A 37 0.59 -3.31 15.80
C GLN A 37 0.73 -3.74 14.33
N VAL A 38 -0.02 -3.10 13.42
CA VAL A 38 -0.09 -3.49 12.01
C VAL A 38 0.33 -2.34 11.08
N PHE A 39 1.31 -2.57 10.21
CA PHE A 39 1.67 -1.64 9.12
C PHE A 39 0.82 -1.90 7.87
N LEU A 40 0.26 -0.85 7.25
CA LEU A 40 -0.63 -0.93 6.09
C LEU A 40 0.06 -0.51 4.78
N GLY A 41 0.95 -1.35 4.24
CA GLY A 41 1.72 -1.10 3.01
C GLY A 41 1.01 -1.49 1.71
N GLY A 42 1.60 -1.12 0.57
CA GLY A 42 1.12 -1.52 -0.77
C GLY A 42 0.55 -0.37 -1.59
N SER A 43 -0.29 -0.70 -2.59
CA SER A 43 -0.93 0.27 -3.49
C SER A 43 -1.54 1.44 -2.71
N CYS A 44 -1.27 2.67 -3.17
CA CYS A 44 -1.60 3.90 -2.43
C CYS A 44 -2.81 4.63 -3.02
N ASN A 45 -2.63 5.74 -3.74
CA ASN A 45 -3.71 6.47 -4.39
C ASN A 45 -3.98 5.87 -5.78
N PRO A 46 -5.25 5.65 -6.18
CA PRO A 46 -6.51 6.10 -5.55
C PRO A 46 -7.20 5.06 -4.63
N THR A 47 -6.48 4.02 -4.22
CA THR A 47 -7.04 2.82 -3.59
C THR A 47 -7.75 3.13 -2.26
N LYS A 48 -8.78 2.34 -1.97
CA LYS A 48 -9.64 2.55 -0.80
C LYS A 48 -9.63 1.43 0.23
N TRP A 49 -8.92 0.33 -0.04
CA TRP A 49 -8.89 -0.86 0.81
C TRP A 49 -8.51 -0.56 2.27
N ARG A 50 -7.68 0.47 2.51
CA ARG A 50 -7.34 0.93 3.86
C ARG A 50 -8.58 1.42 4.61
N PHE A 51 -9.32 2.34 4.02
CA PHE A 51 -10.43 3.03 4.68
C PHE A 51 -11.74 2.24 4.63
N GLU A 52 -11.97 1.49 3.55
CA GLU A 52 -13.21 0.72 3.38
C GLU A 52 -13.15 -0.65 4.07
N THR A 53 -11.96 -1.18 4.35
CA THR A 53 -11.82 -2.56 4.88
C THR A 53 -10.84 -2.66 6.04
N ALA A 54 -9.57 -2.29 5.86
CA ALA A 54 -8.52 -2.54 6.84
C ALA A 54 -8.72 -1.83 8.18
N ILE A 55 -8.86 -0.51 8.12
CA ILE A 55 -9.02 0.33 9.30
C ILE A 55 -10.29 -0.04 10.08
N PRO A 56 -11.49 -0.13 9.46
CA PRO A 56 -12.70 -0.51 10.18
C PRO A 56 -12.59 -1.86 10.92
N LEU A 57 -12.03 -2.89 10.27
CA LEU A 57 -11.90 -4.22 10.86
C LEU A 57 -10.87 -4.26 12.00
N LEU A 58 -9.71 -3.62 11.83
CA LEU A 58 -8.68 -3.53 12.87
C LEU A 58 -9.16 -2.72 14.07
N SER A 59 -9.78 -1.55 13.84
CA SER A 59 -10.36 -0.72 14.90
C SER A 59 -11.44 -1.46 15.68
N LYS A 60 -12.33 -2.21 15.01
CA LYS A 60 -13.35 -3.02 15.67
C LYS A 60 -12.75 -4.12 16.55
N ALA A 61 -11.59 -4.63 16.19
CA ALA A 61 -10.84 -5.63 16.96
C ALA A 61 -9.96 -5.02 18.07
N GLY A 62 -9.88 -3.69 18.18
CA GLY A 62 -9.00 -3.01 19.15
C GLY A 62 -7.51 -3.09 18.80
N ILE A 63 -7.17 -3.30 17.52
CA ILE A 63 -5.79 -3.43 17.05
C ILE A 63 -5.33 -2.11 16.44
N SER A 64 -4.17 -1.60 16.88
CA SER A 64 -3.59 -0.36 16.36
C SER A 64 -2.94 -0.54 14.98
N TYR A 65 -2.89 0.52 14.18
CA TYR A 65 -2.36 0.46 12.82
C TYR A 65 -1.57 1.71 12.42
N PHE A 66 -0.58 1.50 11.56
CA PHE A 66 0.15 2.55 10.88
C PHE A 66 -0.31 2.64 9.43
N ASN A 67 -0.93 3.77 9.07
CA ASN A 67 -1.34 4.07 7.70
C ASN A 67 -0.30 5.00 7.02
N PRO A 68 0.52 4.50 6.07
CA PRO A 68 1.54 5.30 5.38
C PRO A 68 0.96 6.21 4.28
N GLN A 69 -0.32 6.07 3.93
CA GLN A 69 -0.94 6.85 2.86
C GLN A 69 -1.19 8.29 3.35
N VAL A 70 -0.32 9.20 2.94
CA VAL A 70 -0.40 10.63 3.23
C VAL A 70 -0.70 11.46 1.97
N PRO A 71 -1.40 12.60 2.07
CA PRO A 71 -1.75 13.43 0.93
C PRO A 71 -0.54 14.13 0.28
N ALA A 72 0.49 14.47 1.07
CA ALA A 72 1.72 15.08 0.57
C ALA A 72 2.93 14.32 1.13
N TRP A 73 3.64 13.63 0.23
CA TRP A 73 4.86 12.92 0.58
C TRP A 73 6.02 13.91 0.77
N ASN A 74 6.79 13.75 1.84
CA ASN A 74 8.07 14.42 2.05
C ASN A 74 9.10 13.43 2.63
N LYS A 75 10.36 13.89 2.73
CA LYS A 75 11.48 13.03 3.15
C LYS A 75 11.33 12.57 4.61
N GLU A 76 10.78 13.42 5.46
CA GLU A 76 10.53 13.14 6.87
C GLU A 76 9.48 12.04 7.04
N PHE A 77 8.38 12.08 6.28
CA PHE A 77 7.35 11.04 6.29
C PHE A 77 7.90 9.69 5.84
N LYS A 78 8.77 9.66 4.82
CA LYS A 78 9.43 8.40 4.43
C LYS A 78 10.25 7.81 5.57
N MET A 79 10.98 8.64 6.34
CA MET A 79 11.75 8.13 7.49
C MET A 79 10.83 7.53 8.55
N ILE A 80 9.70 8.17 8.85
CA ILE A 80 8.71 7.65 9.79
C ILE A 80 8.13 6.32 9.30
N GLU A 81 7.80 6.24 8.01
CA GLU A 81 7.31 5.02 7.36
C GLU A 81 8.34 3.88 7.45
N GLU A 82 9.62 4.14 7.17
CA GLU A 82 10.69 3.14 7.33
C GLU A 82 10.80 2.63 8.76
N VAL A 83 10.69 3.52 9.75
CA VAL A 83 10.71 3.14 11.17
C VAL A 83 9.47 2.32 11.52
N ALA A 84 8.28 2.70 11.04
CA ALA A 84 7.06 1.94 11.27
C ALA A 84 7.12 0.53 10.67
N LYS A 85 7.66 0.38 9.45
CA LYS A 85 7.87 -0.94 8.81
C LYS A 85 8.78 -1.87 9.60
N GLN A 86 9.71 -1.31 10.39
CA GLN A 86 10.60 -2.10 11.25
C GLN A 86 9.95 -2.43 12.59
N LYS A 87 9.16 -1.50 13.14
CA LYS A 87 8.64 -1.61 14.50
C LYS A 87 7.27 -2.28 14.63
N CYS A 88 6.40 -2.17 13.63
CA CYS A 88 5.11 -2.84 13.68
C CYS A 88 5.32 -4.36 13.77
N ASP A 89 4.51 -5.04 14.57
CA ASP A 89 4.63 -6.49 14.76
C ASP A 89 4.31 -7.21 13.44
N LYS A 90 3.23 -6.79 12.77
CA LYS A 90 2.70 -7.41 11.55
C LYS A 90 2.68 -6.42 10.39
N LEU A 91 2.93 -6.92 9.18
CA LEU A 91 2.95 -6.14 7.95
C LEU A 91 1.86 -6.66 7.02
N LEU A 92 0.87 -5.82 6.72
CA LEU A 92 -0.11 -6.06 5.67
C LEU A 92 0.31 -5.29 4.42
N PHE A 93 0.47 -5.99 3.29
CA PHE A 93 0.71 -5.39 1.99
C PHE A 93 -0.35 -5.79 0.98
N VAL A 94 -0.94 -4.79 0.31
CA VAL A 94 -1.98 -5.01 -0.71
C VAL A 94 -1.50 -4.46 -2.05
N ILE A 95 -1.40 -5.35 -3.04
CA ILE A 95 -1.10 -5.03 -4.44
C ILE A 95 -2.39 -5.26 -5.24
N ASP A 96 -3.16 -4.19 -5.43
CA ASP A 96 -4.41 -4.21 -6.19
C ASP A 96 -4.23 -3.91 -7.69
N ALA A 97 -5.35 -3.84 -8.43
CA ALA A 97 -5.35 -3.49 -9.84
C ALA A 97 -5.53 -1.99 -10.12
N GLU A 98 -5.72 -1.15 -9.09
CA GLU A 98 -5.95 0.30 -9.27
C GLU A 98 -4.64 1.08 -9.47
N THR A 99 -3.49 0.45 -9.17
CA THR A 99 -2.17 1.02 -9.44
C THR A 99 -1.25 0.02 -10.13
N ARG A 100 -0.19 0.52 -10.78
CA ARG A 100 0.86 -0.34 -11.33
C ARG A 100 1.74 -0.98 -10.24
N ALA A 101 1.71 -0.42 -9.02
CA ALA A 101 2.35 -0.94 -7.81
C ALA A 101 3.84 -1.32 -7.90
N LEU A 102 4.62 -0.71 -8.83
CA LEU A 102 5.98 -1.15 -9.11
C LEU A 102 6.90 -1.11 -7.88
N TYR A 103 6.89 0.03 -7.18
CA TYR A 103 7.72 0.20 -5.98
C TYR A 103 7.29 -0.77 -4.87
N SER A 104 5.99 -0.91 -4.65
CA SER A 104 5.46 -1.80 -3.63
C SER A 104 5.85 -3.26 -3.88
N CYS A 105 5.84 -3.74 -5.14
CA CYS A 105 6.31 -5.09 -5.47
C CYS A 105 7.79 -5.32 -5.10
N LEU A 106 8.67 -4.34 -5.35
CA LEU A 106 10.08 -4.46 -4.99
C LEU A 106 10.29 -4.38 -3.48
N GLU A 107 9.55 -3.49 -2.81
CA GLU A 107 9.62 -3.29 -1.37
C GLU A 107 9.17 -4.52 -0.59
N ILE A 108 8.08 -5.18 -0.99
CA ILE A 108 7.61 -6.39 -0.30
C ILE A 108 8.58 -7.56 -0.43
N VAL A 109 9.29 -7.66 -1.56
CA VAL A 109 10.33 -8.67 -1.75
C VAL A 109 11.50 -8.42 -0.81
N ASP A 110 11.96 -7.18 -0.70
CA ASP A 110 13.03 -6.82 0.23
C ASP A 110 12.61 -7.05 1.70
N LEU A 111 11.38 -6.66 2.06
CA LEU A 111 10.84 -6.90 3.41
C LEU A 111 10.71 -8.40 3.74
N ALA A 112 10.28 -9.22 2.78
CA ALA A 112 10.13 -10.66 2.99
C ALA A 112 11.43 -11.36 3.39
N HIS A 113 12.58 -10.87 2.94
CA HIS A 113 13.88 -11.41 3.35
C HIS A 113 14.36 -10.89 4.70
N ARG A 114 13.81 -9.76 5.17
CA ARG A 114 14.22 -9.08 6.41
C ARG A 114 13.29 -9.33 7.59
N ARG A 115 12.11 -9.87 7.34
CA ARG A 115 11.06 -10.10 8.33
C ARG A 115 10.83 -11.59 8.54
N ASN A 116 10.27 -11.95 9.70
CA ASN A 116 9.78 -13.30 9.91
C ASN A 116 8.58 -13.55 8.98
N PRO A 117 8.56 -14.66 8.20
CA PRO A 117 7.43 -14.99 7.32
C PRO A 117 6.06 -14.98 8.00
N LYS A 118 6.00 -15.30 9.29
CA LYS A 118 4.74 -15.33 10.08
C LYS A 118 4.15 -13.95 10.37
N ASP A 119 4.93 -12.89 10.18
CA ASP A 119 4.50 -11.51 10.42
C ASP A 119 4.07 -10.81 9.14
N MET A 120 4.16 -11.48 8.00
CA MET A 120 3.87 -10.95 6.66
C MET A 120 2.51 -11.44 6.15
N TYR A 121 1.64 -10.50 5.80
CA TYR A 121 0.32 -10.75 5.23
C TYR A 121 0.22 -10.01 3.91
N VAL A 122 0.01 -10.74 2.82
CA VAL A 122 0.12 -10.15 1.48
C VAL A 122 -1.11 -10.50 0.66
N VAL A 123 -1.66 -9.51 -0.03
CA VAL A 123 -2.69 -9.66 -1.07
C VAL A 123 -2.09 -9.19 -2.37
N ILE A 124 -2.12 -10.02 -3.41
CA ILE A 124 -1.66 -9.65 -4.76
C ILE A 124 -2.73 -10.05 -5.76
N ASN A 125 -3.35 -9.05 -6.38
CA ASN A 125 -4.35 -9.22 -7.41
C ASN A 125 -3.69 -9.13 -8.79
N ASP A 126 -4.20 -9.88 -9.75
CA ASP A 126 -3.81 -9.70 -11.14
C ASP A 126 -4.42 -8.41 -11.70
N MET A 127 -3.78 -7.84 -12.70
CA MET A 127 -4.31 -6.69 -13.44
C MET A 127 -5.21 -7.19 -14.57
N PRO A 128 -6.49 -6.84 -14.60
CA PRO A 128 -7.33 -7.10 -15.76
C PRO A 128 -6.83 -6.35 -17.01
N ASN A 129 -6.92 -6.98 -18.18
CA ASN A 129 -6.65 -6.28 -19.44
C ASN A 129 -7.67 -5.15 -19.66
N GLY A 130 -7.19 -3.98 -20.10
CA GLY A 130 -8.05 -2.81 -20.29
C GLY A 130 -8.29 -1.98 -19.02
N THR A 131 -7.59 -2.29 -17.91
CA THR A 131 -7.67 -1.48 -16.70
C THR A 131 -7.18 -0.05 -16.96
N GLU A 132 -7.94 0.95 -16.55
CA GLU A 132 -7.55 2.35 -16.67
C GLU A 132 -6.83 2.82 -15.40
N ILE A 133 -5.60 3.29 -15.54
CA ILE A 133 -4.81 3.86 -14.43
C ILE A 133 -4.39 5.26 -14.83
N GLN A 134 -4.90 6.27 -14.10
CA GLN A 134 -4.61 7.69 -14.33
C GLN A 134 -4.89 8.12 -15.79
N GLY A 135 -6.02 7.68 -16.36
CA GLY A 135 -6.40 8.00 -17.73
C GLY A 135 -5.61 7.26 -18.82
N GLN A 136 -4.84 6.23 -18.45
CA GLN A 136 -4.10 5.37 -19.38
C GLN A 136 -4.61 3.95 -19.28
N VAL A 137 -5.05 3.39 -20.41
CA VAL A 137 -5.50 2.00 -20.50
C VAL A 137 -4.29 1.07 -20.56
N VAL A 138 -4.19 0.19 -19.57
CA VAL A 138 -3.14 -0.83 -19.48
C VAL A 138 -3.50 -2.01 -20.38
N GLY A 139 -2.58 -2.37 -21.27
CA GLY A 139 -2.76 -3.50 -22.19
C GLY A 139 -1.45 -3.96 -22.86
N GLY A 140 -1.56 -4.99 -23.69
CA GLY A 140 -0.47 -5.44 -24.56
C GLY A 140 0.83 -5.79 -23.82
N ARG A 141 1.92 -5.09 -24.14
CA ARG A 141 3.23 -5.32 -23.51
C ARG A 141 3.27 -4.85 -22.05
N GLU A 142 2.71 -3.67 -21.77
CA GLU A 142 2.69 -3.11 -20.43
C GLU A 142 2.00 -4.05 -19.43
N LEU A 143 0.85 -4.60 -19.83
CA LEU A 143 0.15 -5.58 -18.99
C LEU A 143 1.06 -6.77 -18.65
N ARG A 144 1.71 -7.37 -19.66
CA ARG A 144 2.63 -8.49 -19.44
C ARG A 144 3.77 -8.13 -18.49
N ASP A 145 4.36 -6.96 -18.64
CA ASP A 145 5.46 -6.50 -17.77
C ASP A 145 4.97 -6.34 -16.32
N ILE A 146 3.75 -5.84 -16.11
CA ILE A 146 3.17 -5.70 -14.77
C ILE A 146 2.80 -7.06 -14.16
N GLN A 147 2.27 -7.99 -14.94
CA GLN A 147 2.03 -9.36 -14.48
C GLN A 147 3.34 -10.03 -14.03
N VAL A 148 4.39 -9.96 -14.85
CA VAL A 148 5.72 -10.50 -14.48
C VAL A 148 6.23 -9.89 -13.18
N LEU A 149 6.07 -8.58 -13.02
CA LEU A 149 6.46 -7.89 -11.78
C LEU A 149 5.68 -8.37 -10.54
N ARG A 150 4.42 -8.79 -10.72
CA ARG A 150 3.59 -9.37 -9.65
C ARG A 150 3.89 -10.85 -9.42
N ASP A 151 4.39 -11.56 -10.42
CA ASP A 151 4.80 -12.97 -10.28
C ASP A 151 6.07 -13.11 -9.43
N TRP A 152 7.01 -12.16 -9.51
CA TRP A 152 8.23 -12.17 -8.68
C TRP A 152 7.98 -12.30 -7.16
N PRO A 153 7.16 -11.44 -6.52
CA PRO A 153 6.83 -11.63 -5.11
C PRO A 153 6.05 -12.92 -4.87
N ARG A 154 5.21 -13.41 -5.81
CA ARG A 154 4.51 -14.70 -5.64
C ARG A 154 5.49 -15.85 -5.51
N ASP A 155 6.47 -15.93 -6.40
CA ASP A 155 7.48 -17.00 -6.42
C ASP A 155 8.33 -16.95 -5.15
N ILE A 156 8.79 -15.76 -4.77
CA ILE A 156 9.62 -15.56 -3.57
C ILE A 156 8.83 -15.90 -2.29
N PHE A 157 7.55 -15.53 -2.22
CA PHE A 157 6.73 -15.85 -1.04
C PHE A 157 6.43 -17.34 -0.93
N ALA A 158 6.25 -18.03 -2.06
CA ALA A 158 6.14 -19.47 -2.07
C ALA A 158 7.41 -20.15 -1.52
N GLU A 159 8.60 -19.66 -1.91
CA GLU A 159 9.88 -20.17 -1.40
C GLU A 159 10.08 -19.90 0.09
N LEU A 160 9.73 -18.69 0.56
CA LEU A 160 9.89 -18.26 1.95
C LEU A 160 8.76 -18.74 2.89
N GLY A 161 7.73 -19.41 2.36
CA GLY A 161 6.56 -19.86 3.13
C GLY A 161 5.65 -18.72 3.59
N ILE A 162 5.66 -17.58 2.88
CA ILE A 162 4.76 -16.45 3.12
C ILE A 162 3.44 -16.70 2.39
N LYS A 163 2.33 -16.67 3.11
CA LYS A 163 1.00 -16.88 2.54
C LYS A 163 0.53 -15.63 1.79
N ILE A 164 0.03 -15.82 0.57
CA ILE A 164 -0.75 -14.81 -0.15
C ILE A 164 -2.24 -15.08 0.08
N TYR A 165 -2.96 -14.05 0.49
CA TYR A 165 -4.39 -14.09 0.76
C TYR A 165 -5.16 -13.65 -0.49
N PRO A 166 -6.35 -14.24 -0.73
CA PRO A 166 -7.16 -13.90 -1.90
C PRO A 166 -7.91 -12.57 -1.73
N SER A 167 -8.01 -12.04 -0.51
CA SER A 167 -8.67 -10.77 -0.24
C SER A 167 -8.07 -10.05 0.97
N VAL A 168 -8.29 -8.73 1.03
CA VAL A 168 -7.90 -7.88 2.15
C VAL A 168 -8.60 -8.33 3.44
N GLU A 169 -9.89 -8.66 3.34
CA GLU A 169 -10.69 -9.14 4.48
C GLU A 169 -10.13 -10.43 5.10
N GLU A 170 -9.77 -11.42 4.27
CA GLU A 170 -9.19 -12.67 4.77
C GLU A 170 -7.82 -12.47 5.44
N ALA A 171 -6.98 -11.58 4.88
CA ALA A 171 -5.71 -11.23 5.48
C ALA A 171 -5.92 -10.62 6.88
N ILE A 172 -6.85 -9.66 7.01
CA ILE A 172 -7.13 -8.99 8.29
C ILE A 172 -7.75 -9.94 9.31
N ASN A 173 -8.70 -10.79 8.90
CA ASN A 173 -9.29 -11.78 9.80
C ASN A 173 -8.23 -12.73 10.36
N THR A 174 -7.21 -13.07 9.56
CA THR A 174 -6.07 -13.87 10.03
C THR A 174 -5.21 -13.08 11.00
N ILE A 175 -4.87 -11.82 10.67
CA ILE A 175 -4.16 -10.90 11.59
C ILE A 175 -4.86 -10.80 12.94
N ILE A 176 -6.18 -10.59 12.95
CA ILE A 176 -6.99 -10.49 14.18
C ILE A 176 -6.91 -11.79 14.99
N SER A 177 -6.94 -12.93 14.31
CA SER A 177 -6.87 -14.25 14.96
C SER A 177 -5.50 -14.48 15.61
N ASP A 178 -4.42 -13.97 15.01
CA ASP A 178 -3.06 -14.13 15.55
C ASP A 178 -2.75 -13.25 16.77
N TYR A 179 -3.63 -12.29 17.11
CA TYR A 179 -3.54 -11.48 18.35
C TYR A 179 -4.43 -12.02 19.49
N ARG A 180 -5.18 -13.10 19.26
CA ARG A 180 -6.06 -13.73 20.25
C ARG A 180 -5.48 -15.04 20.75
#